data_AF-A0AB35MPY7-F1
#
_entry.id   AF-A0AB35MPY7-F1
#
_cell.length_a   1.000
_cell.length_b   1.000
_cell.length_c   1.000
_cell.angle_alpha   90.00
_cell.angle_beta   90.00
_cell.angle_gamma   90.00
#
_symmetry.space_group_name_H-M   'P 1'
#
loop_
_entity.id
_entity.type
_entity.pdbx_description
1 polymer ?
#
loop_
_entity_poly.entity_id
_entity_poly.type
_entity_poly.pdbx_seq_one_letter_code
_entity_poly.pdbx_strand_id
1 'polypeptide(L)' 'MTKTEVIQRLQKDLKIPRFQAYIEDRDYSEEEYDQLKKDFETYFTNYVENVSADFEGGLDNK' A
#
# COMPACT_ATOMS: atom_id res chain seq x y z
N MET A 1 16.15 -8.48 -4.97
CA MET A 1 15.04 -7.80 -5.68
C MET A 1 15.31 -6.31 -5.62
N THR A 2 15.46 -5.67 -6.78
CA THR A 2 15.71 -4.22 -6.81
C THR A 2 14.48 -3.43 -6.38
N LYS A 3 14.68 -2.21 -5.90
CA LYS A 3 13.61 -1.26 -5.54
C LYS A 3 12.52 -1.18 -6.61
N THR A 4 12.89 -1.07 -7.88
CA THR A 4 11.95 -0.97 -9.00
C THR A 4 11.07 -2.21 -9.11
N GLU A 5 11.64 -3.39 -8.92
CA GLU A 5 10.92 -4.66 -8.99
C GLU A 5 9.97 -4.85 -7.81
N VAL A 6 10.39 -4.43 -6.62
CA VAL A 6 9.54 -4.37 -5.42
C VAL A 6 8.33 -3.45 -5.67
N ILE A 7 8.54 -2.23 -6.18
CA ILE A 7 7.47 -1.28 -6.49
C ILE A 7 6.50 -1.86 -7.53
N GLN A 8 7.00 -2.43 -8.63
CA GLN A 8 6.15 -3.01 -9.67
C GLN A 8 5.32 -4.20 -9.17
N ARG A 9 5.91 -5.06 -8.34
CA ARG A 9 5.15 -6.17 -7.73
C ARG A 9 4.10 -5.65 -6.76
N LEU A 10 4.44 -4.71 -5.87
CA LEU A 10 3.48 -4.08 -4.95
C LEU A 10 2.33 -3.40 -5.70
N GLN A 11 2.60 -2.71 -6.82
CA GLN A 11 1.55 -2.14 -7.69
C GLN A 11 0.55 -3.20 -8.17
N LYS A 12 1.04 -4.39 -8.53
CA LYS A 12 0.22 -5.50 -9.03
C LYS A 12 -0.50 -6.24 -7.91
N ASP A 13 0.21 -6.59 -6.84
CA ASP A 13 -0.31 -7.31 -5.67
C ASP A 13 -1.39 -6.50 -4.95
N LEU A 14 -1.12 -5.22 -4.68
CA LEU A 14 -2.06 -4.32 -4.01
C LEU A 14 -3.13 -3.78 -4.96
N LYS A 15 -3.00 -4.00 -6.27
CA LYS A 15 -3.86 -3.44 -7.34
C LYS A 15 -3.90 -1.91 -7.32
N ILE A 16 -2.79 -1.27 -6.97
CA ILE A 16 -2.66 0.19 -6.90
C ILE A 16 -1.72 0.63 -8.04
N PRO A 17 -2.25 1.01 -9.21
CA PRO A 17 -1.44 1.34 -10.39
C PRO A 17 -0.56 2.59 -10.19
N ARG A 18 -0.89 3.45 -9.22
CA ARG A 18 -0.11 4.63 -8.85
C ARG A 18 0.60 4.49 -7.50
N PHE A 19 0.89 3.27 -7.07
CA PHE A 19 1.64 3.06 -5.83
C PHE A 19 3.01 3.72 -5.95
N GLN A 20 3.22 4.73 -5.10
CA GLN A 20 4.49 5.42 -4.90
C GLN A 20 4.80 5.35 -3.42
N ALA A 21 5.83 4.58 -3.07
CA ALA A 21 6.35 4.50 -1.73
C ALA A 21 7.81 4.93 -1.72
N TYR A 22 8.21 5.64 -0.67
CA TYR A 22 9.60 6.00 -0.46
C TYR A 22 10.30 4.84 0.24
N ILE A 23 10.89 3.96 -0.55
CA ILE A 23 11.71 2.84 -0.08
C ILE A 23 13.18 3.08 -0.43
N GLU A 24 14.09 2.59 0.41
CA GLU A 24 15.53 2.69 0.19
C GLU A 24 15.94 2.01 -1.12
N ASP A 25 16.94 2.59 -1.79
CA ASP A 25 17.51 1.98 -2.98
C ASP A 25 18.53 0.93 -2.57
N ARG A 26 18.02 -0.26 -2.25
CA ARG A 26 18.79 -1.45 -1.89
C ARG A 26 18.19 -2.69 -2.53
N ASP A 27 18.95 -3.78 -2.50
CA ASP A 27 18.42 -5.09 -2.83
C ASP A 27 17.61 -5.64 -1.64
N TYR A 28 16.37 -6.01 -1.93
CA TYR A 28 15.44 -6.64 -1.01
C TYR A 28 15.44 -8.15 -1.23
N SER A 29 15.45 -8.91 -0.14
CA SER A 29 15.19 -10.35 -0.18
C SER A 29 13.69 -10.62 -0.29
N GLU A 30 13.29 -11.84 -0.63
CA GLU A 30 11.87 -12.21 -0.66
C GLU A 30 11.20 -12.05 0.72
N GLU A 31 11.92 -12.36 1.81
CA GLU A 31 11.44 -12.16 3.17
C GLU A 31 11.15 -10.68 3.47
N GLU A 32 12.07 -9.79 3.09
CA GLU A 32 11.90 -8.34 3.27
C GLU A 32 10.74 -7.81 2.42
N TYR A 33 10.55 -8.34 1.21
CA TYR A 33 9.41 -8.01 0.35
C TYR A 33 8.07 -8.43 0.98
N ASP A 34 7.99 -9.65 1.52
CA ASP A 34 6.77 -10.13 2.18
C ASP A 34 6.41 -9.28 3.40
N GLN A 35 7.43 -8.88 4.17
CA GLN A 35 7.28 -7.96 5.29
C GLN A 35 6.78 -6.58 4.82
N LEU A 36 7.42 -6.00 3.80
CA LEU A 36 7.01 -4.71 3.21
C LEU A 36 5.56 -4.76 2.74
N LYS A 37 5.18 -5.83 2.05
CA LYS A 37 3.83 -6.02 1.53
C LYS A 37 2.81 -6.00 2.67
N LYS A 38 3.04 -6.75 3.74
CA LYS A 38 2.16 -6.76 4.92
C LYS A 38 2.06 -5.39 5.59
N ASP A 39 3.19 -4.67 5.68
CA ASP A 39 3.23 -3.34 6.27
C ASP A 39 2.38 -2.35 5.44
N PHE A 40 2.51 -2.39 4.10
CA PHE A 40 1.69 -1.60 3.20
C PHE A 40 0.22 -2.03 3.19
N GLU A 41 -0.10 -3.32 3.18
CA GLU A 41 -1.49 -3.81 3.28
C GLU A 41 -2.14 -3.33 4.58
N THR A 42 -1.42 -3.40 5.70
CA THR A 42 -1.90 -2.90 7.00
C THR A 42 -2.08 -1.39 6.98
N TYR A 43 -1.13 -0.65 6.39
CA TYR A 43 -1.23 0.79 6.24
C TYR A 43 -2.43 1.20 5.37
N PHE A 44 -2.65 0.52 4.24
CA PHE A 44 -3.80 0.76 3.38
C PHE A 44 -5.10 0.38 4.06
N THR A 45 -5.16 -0.75 4.74
CA THR A 45 -6.36 -1.21 5.46
C THR A 45 -6.70 -0.22 6.56
N ASN A 46 -5.74 0.20 7.38
CA ASN A 46 -5.94 1.23 8.39
C ASN A 46 -6.35 2.58 7.79
N TYR A 47 -5.74 3.00 6.67
CA TYR A 47 -6.09 4.26 6.02
C TYR A 47 -7.51 4.20 5.43
N VAL A 48 -7.86 3.11 4.74
CA VAL A 48 -9.19 2.92 4.17
C VAL A 48 -10.23 2.73 5.27
N GLU A 49 -9.94 2.00 6.35
CA GLU A 49 -10.83 1.87 7.52
C GLU A 49 -11.02 3.20 8.24
N ASN A 50 -9.96 4.00 8.43
CA ASN A 50 -10.11 5.34 9.03
C ASN A 50 -10.83 6.31 8.07
N VAL A 51 -10.60 6.23 6.76
CA VAL A 51 -11.30 7.05 5.77
C VAL A 51 -12.75 6.59 5.60
N SER A 52 -13.04 5.29 5.67
CA SER A 52 -14.42 4.78 5.61
C SER A 52 -15.21 5.07 6.89
N ALA A 53 -14.55 5.12 8.06
CA ALA A 53 -15.14 5.63 9.28
C ALA A 53 -15.49 7.14 9.19
N ASP A 54 -14.72 7.93 8.43
CA ASP A 54 -15.01 9.36 8.17
C ASP A 54 -16.03 9.56 7.02
N PHE A 55 -16.15 8.60 6.10
CA PHE A 55 -17.10 8.62 4.98
C PHE A 55 -18.53 8.14 5.31
N GLU A 56 -18.80 7.62 6.52
CA GLU A 56 -20.18 7.46 7.03
C GLU A 56 -20.80 8.79 7.52
N GLY A 57 -20.08 9.91 7.41
CA GLY A 57 -20.52 11.23 7.87
C GLY A 57 -20.94 12.24 6.80
N GLY A 58 -21.04 11.88 5.51
CA GLY A 58 -21.20 12.92 4.49
C GLY A 58 -21.59 12.52 3.09
N LEU A 59 -22.76 11.92 2.91
CA LEU A 59 -23.60 12.12 1.72
C LEU A 59 -25.09 12.10 2.12
N ASP A 60 -25.49 12.93 3.09
CA ASP A 60 -26.91 13.31 3.19
C ASP A 60 -27.15 14.39 2.12
N ASN A 61 -27.47 13.91 0.92
CA ASN A 61 -27.91 14.73 -0.19
C ASN A 61 -29.44 14.83 -0.07
N LYS A 62 -29.94 15.77 0.74
CA LYS A 62 -31.36 16.14 0.75
C LYS A 62 -31.65 17.56 1.20
#